data_AF-W9H3J8-F1
#
_entry.id   AF-W9H3J8-F1
#
_cell.length_a   1.000
_cell.length_b   1.000
_cell.length_c   1.000
_cell.angle_alpha   90.00
_cell.angle_beta   90.00
_cell.angle_gamma   90.00
#
_symmetry.space_group_name_H-M   'P 1'
#
loop_
_entity.id
_entity.type
_entity.pdbx_description
1 polymer ?
#
loop_
_entity_poly.entity_id
_entity_poly.type
_entity_poly.pdbx_seq_one_letter_code
_entity_poly.pdbx_strand_id
1 'polypeptide(L)' 'MTQPKFRDAIRAIDDAAIGLRSEQQARRLAILRAQLALLAREIEKAGEHVTSSAAAE' A
#
# COMPACT_ATOMS: atom_id res chain seq x y z
N MET A 1 -7.30 6.85 7.29
CA MET A 1 -6.00 6.92 7.99
C MET A 1 -5.13 5.77 7.49
N THR A 2 -4.06 6.03 6.75
CA THR A 2 -3.21 4.93 6.23
C THR A 2 -2.46 4.28 7.37
N GLN A 3 -2.70 2.98 7.56
CA GLN A 3 -2.08 2.25 8.66
C GLN A 3 -0.54 2.37 8.53
N PRO A 4 0.18 2.72 9.61
CA PRO A 4 1.60 3.03 9.55
C PRO A 4 2.42 1.92 8.86
N LYS A 5 2.03 0.65 9.07
CA LYS A 5 2.67 -0.52 8.44
C LYS A 5 2.65 -0.51 6.91
N PHE A 6 1.56 -0.08 6.27
CA PHE A 6 1.47 -0.02 4.81
C PHE A 6 2.35 1.09 4.24
N ARG A 7 2.37 2.25 4.91
CA ARG A 7 3.23 3.36 4.54
C ARG A 7 4.72 2.98 4.65
N ASP A 8 5.09 2.29 5.72
CA ASP A 8 6.47 1.84 5.93
C ASP A 8 6.89 0.81 4.86
N ALA A 9 6.01 -0.11 4.50
CA ALA A 9 6.27 -1.11 3.46
C ALA A 9 6.38 -0.48 2.05
N ILE A 10 5.53 0.51 1.71
CA ILE A 10 5.66 1.26 0.45
C ILE A 10 7.00 2.01 0.42
N ARG A 11 7.38 2.65 1.53
CA ARG A 11 8.66 3.35 1.64
C ARG A 11 9.86 2.41 1.46
N ALA A 12 9.82 1.23 2.07
CA ALA A 12 10.88 0.22 1.91
C ALA A 12 11.03 -0.24 0.45
N ILE A 13 9.92 -0.33 -0.29
CA ILE A 13 9.95 -0.63 -1.73
C ILE A 13 10.59 0.54 -2.51
N ASP A 14 10.18 1.77 -2.23
CA ASP A 14 10.74 2.96 -2.89
C ASP A 14 12.25 3.09 -2.62
N ASP A 15 12.70 2.86 -1.39
CA ASP A 15 14.12 2.87 -1.02
C ASP A 15 14.92 1.77 -1.73
N ALA A 16 14.36 0.56 -1.83
CA ALA A 16 14.99 -0.54 -2.56
C ALA A 16 15.10 -0.29 -4.07
N ALA A 17 14.24 0.57 -4.64
CA ALA A 17 14.29 0.91 -6.06
C ALA A 17 15.44 1.86 -6.43
N ILE A 18 15.92 2.70 -5.49
CA ILE A 18 16.93 3.75 -5.73
C ILE A 18 18.29 3.18 -6.21
N GLY A 19 18.57 1.90 -5.98
CA GLY A 19 19.81 1.23 -6.39
C GLY A 19 19.68 0.25 -7.56
N LEU A 20 18.49 0.07 -8.14
CA LEU A 20 18.27 -1.00 -9.13
C LEU A 20 18.83 -0.63 -10.49
N ARG A 21 19.79 -1.43 -10.97
CA ARG A 21 20.35 -1.32 -12.33
C ARG A 21 19.56 -2.14 -13.36
N SER A 22 18.80 -3.13 -12.91
CA SER A 22 17.97 -3.98 -13.78
C SER A 22 16.59 -3.38 -13.98
N GLU A 23 16.25 -3.05 -15.22
CA GLU A 23 14.92 -2.56 -15.60
C GLU A 23 13.82 -3.58 -15.25
N GLN A 24 14.10 -4.88 -15.40
CA GLN A 24 13.15 -5.92 -15.04
C GLN A 24 12.87 -5.95 -13.53
N GLN A 25 13.90 -5.79 -12.70
CA GLN A 25 13.73 -5.73 -11.24
C GLN A 25 12.99 -4.47 -10.83
N ALA A 26 13.33 -3.32 -11.42
CA ALA A 26 12.63 -2.06 -11.19
C ALA A 26 11.14 -2.17 -11.54
N ARG A 27 10.80 -2.81 -12.67
CA ARG A 27 9.42 -3.06 -13.08
C ARG A 27 8.68 -3.96 -12.11
N ARG A 28 9.30 -5.04 -11.61
CA ARG A 28 8.71 -5.92 -10.60
C ARG A 28 8.43 -5.17 -9.29
N LEU A 29 9.37 -4.33 -8.85
CA LEU A 29 9.19 -3.49 -7.66
C LEU A 29 8.04 -2.49 -7.83
N ALA A 30 7.94 -1.84 -8.99
CA ALA A 30 6.86 -0.91 -9.28
C ALA A 30 5.47 -1.59 -9.25
N ILE A 31 5.37 -2.82 -9.76
CA ILE A 31 4.13 -3.62 -9.67
C ILE A 31 3.79 -3.94 -8.22
N LEU A 32 4.77 -4.41 -7.43
CA LEU A 32 4.56 -4.73 -6.01
C LEU A 32 4.10 -3.49 -5.22
N ARG A 33 4.73 -2.34 -5.46
CA ARG A 33 4.34 -1.06 -4.88
C ARG A 33 2.87 -0.71 -5.18
N ALA A 34 2.46 -0.86 -6.44
CA ALA A 34 1.10 -0.56 -6.87
C ALA A 34 0.06 -1.50 -6.23
N GLN A 35 0.36 -2.80 -6.18
CA GLN A 35 -0.50 -3.79 -5.53
C GLN A 35 -0.66 -3.52 -4.03
N LEU A 36 0.44 -3.15 -3.34
CA LEU A 36 0.41 -2.83 -1.92
C LEU A 36 -0.40 -1.56 -1.63
N ALA A 37 -0.27 -0.53 -2.48
CA ALA A 37 -1.06 0.69 -2.37
C ALA A 37 -2.56 0.44 -2.59
N LEU A 38 -2.91 -0.41 -3.57
CA LEU A 38 -4.29 -0.86 -3.79
C LEU A 38 -4.85 -1.59 -2.57
N LEU A 39 -4.09 -2.54 -2.02
CA LEU A 39 -4.50 -3.29 -0.83
C LEU A 39 -4.71 -2.37 0.38
N ALA A 40 -3.81 -1.42 0.61
CA ALA A 40 -3.94 -0.44 1.69
C ALA A 40 -5.24 0.36 1.56
N ARG A 41 -5.58 0.81 0.35
CA ARG A 41 -6.83 1.54 0.06
C ARG A 41 -8.07 0.69 0.29
N GLU A 42 -8.06 -0.58 -0.14
CA GLU A 42 -9.21 -1.47 0.05
C GLU A 42 -9.42 -1.80 1.54
N ILE A 43 -8.35 -1.94 2.32
CA ILE A 43 -8.42 -2.12 3.77
C ILE A 43 -8.95 -0.86 4.46
N GLU A 44 -8.52 0.34 4.04
CA GLU A 44 -9.06 1.60 4.54
C GLU A 44 -10.56 1.70 4.30
N LYS A 45 -11.02 1.43 3.06
CA LYS A 45 -12.46 1.42 2.72
C LYS A 45 -13.23 0.40 3.56
N ALA A 46 -12.71 -0.81 3.71
CA ALA A 46 -13.35 -1.85 4.52
C ALA A 46 -13.49 -1.41 5.98
N GLY A 47 -12.49 -0.73 6.53
CA GLY A 47 -12.56 -0.12 7.87
C GLY A 47 -13.61 0.98 7.98
N GLU A 48 -13.72 1.85 6.97
CA GLU A 48 -14.72 2.93 6.92
C GLU A 48 -16.16 2.39 6.89
N HIS A 49 -16.41 1.32 6.12
CA HIS A 49 -17.72 0.65 6.06
C HIS A 49 -18.15 0.06 7.41
N VAL A 50 -17.23 -0.51 8.18
CA VAL A 50 -17.52 -1.05 9.52
C VAL A 50 -17.86 0.08 10.49
N THR A 51 -17.15 1.21 10.45
CA THR A 51 -17.43 2.35 11.32
C THR A 51 -18.71 3.12 10.96
N SER A 52 -19.10 3.11 9.68
CA SER A 52 -20.33 3.75 9.20
C SER A 52 -21.58 2.97 9.61
N SER A 53 -21.51 1.64 9.61
CA SER A 53 -22.62 0.77 10.04
C SER A 53 -22.91 0.88 11.54
N ALA A 54 -21.89 1.13 12.38
CA ALA A 54 -22.04 1.21 13.83
C ALA A 54 -22.60 2.55 14.34
N ALA A 55 -22.66 3.59 13.51
CA ALA A 55 -23.21 4.91 13.87
C ALA A 55 -24.69 5.08 13.47
N ALA A 56 -25.27 4.09 12.80
CA ALA A 56 -26.66 4.08 12.34
C ALA A 56 -27.59 3.16 13.17
N GLU A 57 -27.06 2.54 14.22
CA GLU A 57 -27.80 1.79 15.26
C GLU A 57 -27.92 2.63 16.54
#